data_AF-A0A9X2RZJ1-F1
#
_entry.id   AF-A0A9X2RZJ1-F1
#
_cell.length_a   1.000
_cell.length_b   1.000
_cell.length_c   1.000
_cell.angle_alpha   90.00
_cell.angle_beta   90.00
_cell.angle_gamma   90.00
#
_symmetry.space_group_name_H-M   'P 1'
#
loop_
_entity.id
_entity.type
_entity.pdbx_description
1 polymer ?
#
loop_
_entity_poly.entity_id
_entity_poly.type
_entity_poly.pdbx_seq_one_letter_code
_entity_poly.pdbx_strand_id
1 'polypeptide(L)'
;PPAGPGVRLDAGVESGSVIGPAWDSLLAKLIVTGATRTQALQRAARALAEFQVEGMATAIPFHQAVVTDPAFTSEPFTIHTRWIETEFHNTITPFTPTGTDEADESTGRETVVVEVGGKRLEVSLPASLGVATAPAGGSKKPKRKAVKKSG
;
A
#
# COMPACT_ATOMS: atom_id res chain seq x y z
N PRO A 1 19.49 1.52 8.07
CA PRO A 1 18.96 0.95 9.34
C PRO A 1 19.40 1.84 10.51
N PRO A 2 18.63 1.95 11.61
CA PRO A 2 18.98 2.79 12.75
C PRO A 2 20.22 2.25 13.49
N ALA A 3 21.04 3.16 14.02
CA ALA A 3 22.30 2.80 14.67
C ALA A 3 22.70 3.81 15.77
N GLY A 4 23.93 3.67 16.26
CA GLY A 4 24.54 4.57 17.24
C GLY A 4 24.39 4.13 18.70
N PRO A 5 24.79 5.00 19.65
CA PRO A 5 24.87 4.63 21.06
C PRO A 5 23.53 4.19 21.63
N GLY A 6 23.53 3.02 22.27
CA GLY A 6 22.35 2.43 22.92
C GLY A 6 21.31 1.89 21.93
N VAL A 7 21.65 1.69 20.66
CA VAL A 7 20.76 1.10 19.64
C VAL A 7 21.33 -0.24 19.18
N ARG A 8 20.50 -1.28 19.23
CA ARG A 8 20.78 -2.60 18.67
C ARG A 8 19.62 -3.02 17.77
N LEU A 9 19.93 -3.55 16.59
CA LEU A 9 18.95 -4.08 15.66
C LEU A 9 19.25 -5.56 15.40
N ASP A 10 18.31 -6.42 15.75
CA ASP A 10 18.33 -7.84 15.37
C ASP A 10 17.34 -8.02 14.21
N ALA A 11 17.84 -8.09 12.96
CA ALA A 11 17.00 -8.24 11.77
C ALA A 11 17.06 -9.68 11.22
N GLY A 12 15.90 -10.20 10.78
CA GLY A 12 15.80 -11.46 10.04
C GLY A 12 15.70 -11.27 8.52
N VAL A 13 15.76 -10.02 8.06
CA VAL A 13 15.57 -9.61 6.66
C VAL A 13 16.58 -8.54 6.28
N GLU A 14 16.79 -8.40 4.98
CA GLU A 14 17.61 -7.37 4.35
C GLU A 14 16.92 -6.77 3.11
N SER A 15 17.48 -5.69 2.55
CA SER A 15 16.93 -5.06 1.34
C SER A 15 16.81 -6.07 0.19
N GLY A 16 15.63 -6.14 -0.42
CA GLY A 16 15.31 -7.12 -1.47
C GLY A 16 14.71 -8.43 -0.95
N SER A 17 14.58 -8.62 0.37
CA SER A 17 13.86 -9.76 0.93
C SER A 17 12.39 -9.76 0.51
N VAL A 18 11.88 -10.92 0.12
CA VAL A 18 10.46 -11.12 -0.22
C VAL A 18 9.74 -11.70 0.99
N ILE A 19 8.75 -10.97 1.50
CA ILE A 19 7.99 -11.37 2.69
C ILE A 19 6.70 -12.05 2.25
N GLY A 20 6.66 -13.38 2.40
CA GLY A 20 5.47 -14.18 2.12
C GLY A 20 4.51 -14.27 3.31
N PRO A 21 3.23 -14.63 3.08
CA PRO A 21 2.20 -14.69 4.13
C PRO A 21 2.27 -15.94 5.03
N ALA A 22 3.19 -16.87 4.74
CA ALA A 22 3.25 -18.17 5.40
C ALA A 22 3.81 -18.12 6.83
N TRP A 23 4.48 -17.03 7.20
CA TRP A 23 5.22 -16.90 8.45
C TRP A 23 4.76 -15.68 9.25
N ASP A 24 5.27 -15.59 10.48
CA ASP A 24 5.04 -14.42 11.31
C ASP A 24 5.55 -13.13 10.65
N SER A 25 4.92 -12.00 10.97
CA SER A 25 5.21 -10.70 10.36
C SER A 25 6.44 -9.99 10.93
N LEU A 26 7.15 -10.59 11.89
CA LEU A 26 8.34 -10.00 12.50
C LEU A 26 9.52 -9.91 11.53
N LEU A 27 9.83 -8.68 11.12
CA LEU A 27 10.99 -8.38 10.26
C LEU A 27 12.28 -8.20 11.08
N ALA A 28 12.21 -7.44 12.15
CA ALA A 28 13.35 -7.08 12.99
C ALA A 28 12.91 -6.65 14.39
N LYS A 29 13.85 -6.69 15.34
CA LYS A 29 13.68 -6.17 16.71
C LYS A 29 14.62 -4.98 16.89
N LEU A 30 14.05 -3.81 17.16
CA LEU A 30 14.81 -2.62 17.59
C LEU A 30 14.87 -2.59 19.12
N ILE A 31 16.07 -2.73 19.68
CA ILE A 31 16.32 -2.70 21.11
C ILE A 31 17.09 -1.43 21.45
N VAL A 32 16.53 -0.65 22.38
CA VAL A 32 17.11 0.63 22.79
C VAL A 32 17.41 0.63 24.29
N THR A 33 18.62 1.04 24.65
CA THR A 33 19.08 1.12 26.04
C THR A 33 19.44 2.55 26.41
N GLY A 34 19.19 2.90 27.68
CA GLY A 34 19.55 4.15 28.30
C GLY A 34 19.75 3.96 29.80
N ALA A 35 20.50 4.85 30.44
CA ALA A 35 20.72 4.84 31.89
C ALA A 35 19.44 5.16 32.68
N THR A 36 18.50 5.87 32.05
CA THR A 36 17.17 6.16 32.58
C THR A 36 16.11 5.88 31.53
N ARG A 37 14.85 5.72 31.97
CA ARG A 37 13.72 5.53 31.07
C ARG A 37 13.56 6.70 30.10
N THR A 38 13.68 7.93 30.59
CA THR A 38 13.65 9.15 29.77
C THR A 38 14.72 9.10 28.66
N GLN A 39 15.95 8.70 28.99
CA GLN A 39 17.01 8.58 27.98
C GLN A 39 16.72 7.47 26.96
N ALA A 40 16.19 6.32 27.42
CA ALA A 40 15.81 5.23 26.52
C ALA A 40 14.71 5.66 25.55
N LEU A 41 13.69 6.39 26.02
CA LEU A 41 12.61 6.94 25.18
C LEU A 41 13.13 7.94 24.16
N GLN A 42 14.00 8.87 24.55
CA GLN A 42 14.61 9.84 23.62
C GLN A 42 15.43 9.15 22.52
N ARG A 43 16.20 8.12 22.89
CA ARG A 43 16.95 7.31 21.92
C ARG A 43 16.01 6.48 21.03
N ALA A 44 14.91 5.98 21.57
CA ALA A 44 13.93 5.20 20.82
C ALA A 44 13.21 6.08 19.79
N ALA A 45 12.79 7.29 20.17
CA ALA A 45 12.21 8.25 19.25
C ALA A 45 13.17 8.58 18.08
N ARG A 46 14.46 8.83 18.37
CA ARG A 46 15.47 9.05 17.32
C ARG A 46 15.63 7.81 16.42
N ALA A 47 15.86 6.64 17.02
CA ALA A 47 16.10 5.41 16.27
C ALA A 47 14.90 5.01 15.40
N LEU A 48 13.68 5.18 15.91
CA LEU A 48 12.45 4.93 15.14
C LEU A 48 12.25 5.95 14.01
N ALA A 49 12.66 7.22 14.18
CA ALA A 49 12.61 8.21 13.10
C ALA A 49 13.62 7.91 11.97
N GLU A 50 14.76 7.32 12.30
CA GLU A 50 15.77 6.85 11.34
C GLU A 50 15.42 5.50 10.69
N PHE A 51 14.46 4.74 11.26
CA PHE A 51 14.11 3.40 10.79
C PHE A 51 13.16 3.45 9.59
N GLN A 52 13.75 3.45 8.40
CA GLN A 52 13.02 3.40 7.13
C GLN A 52 12.87 1.96 6.62
N VAL A 53 11.63 1.61 6.27
CA VAL A 53 11.26 0.38 5.57
C VAL A 53 10.29 0.76 4.46
N GLU A 54 10.58 0.31 3.24
CA GLU A 54 9.81 0.61 2.04
C GLU A 54 9.20 -0.68 1.45
N GLY A 55 8.19 -0.52 0.59
CA GLY A 55 7.55 -1.64 -0.12
C GLY A 55 6.44 -2.36 0.64
N MET A 56 6.27 -2.10 1.95
CA MET A 56 5.18 -2.68 2.73
C MET A 56 4.80 -1.85 3.95
N ALA A 57 3.62 -2.10 4.49
CA ALA A 57 3.20 -1.56 5.79
C ALA A 57 4.03 -2.16 6.93
N THR A 58 4.33 -1.36 7.96
CA THR A 58 4.99 -1.81 9.18
C THR A 58 4.35 -1.18 10.42
N ALA A 59 4.66 -1.71 11.60
CA ALA A 59 4.25 -1.13 12.88
C ALA A 59 5.14 0.06 13.33
N ILE A 60 6.12 0.48 12.53
CA ILE A 60 7.03 1.58 12.90
C ILE A 60 6.28 2.89 13.21
N PRO A 61 5.28 3.34 12.42
CA PRO A 61 4.52 4.54 12.75
C PRO A 61 3.77 4.43 14.09
N PHE A 62 3.29 3.24 14.44
CA PHE A 62 2.68 2.98 15.74
C PHE A 62 3.69 3.11 16.87
N HIS A 63 4.87 2.50 16.73
CA HIS A 63 5.91 2.63 17.74
C HIS A 63 6.40 4.08 17.89
N GLN A 64 6.50 4.84 16.80
CA GLN A 64 6.81 6.27 16.85
C GLN A 64 5.78 7.06 17.66
N ALA A 65 4.48 6.78 17.47
CA ALA A 65 3.43 7.41 18.26
C ALA A 65 3.55 7.05 19.75
N VAL A 66 3.66 5.76 20.07
CA VAL A 66 3.70 5.25 21.46
C VAL A 66 4.87 5.81 22.26
N VAL A 67 6.08 5.91 21.69
CA VAL A 67 7.24 6.42 22.44
C VAL A 67 7.17 7.92 22.76
N THR A 68 6.15 8.62 22.25
CA THR A 68 5.84 10.02 22.56
C THR A 68 4.50 10.21 23.28
N ASP A 69 3.70 9.15 23.42
CA ASP A 69 2.38 9.22 24.06
C ASP A 69 2.51 9.42 25.58
N PRO A 70 1.83 10.41 26.18
CA PRO A 70 1.86 10.61 27.63
C PRO A 70 1.46 9.39 28.44
N ALA A 71 0.50 8.58 27.99
CA ALA A 71 0.08 7.37 28.70
C ALA A 71 1.24 6.37 28.86
N PHE A 72 2.14 6.32 27.87
CA PHE A 72 3.33 5.48 27.88
C PHE A 72 4.55 6.19 28.49
N THR A 73 4.70 7.50 28.34
CA THR A 73 5.94 8.21 28.69
C THR A 73 5.95 8.81 30.10
N SER A 74 4.79 9.24 30.62
CA SER A 74 4.66 9.87 31.94
C SER A 74 4.82 8.88 33.09
N GLU A 75 5.14 9.37 34.29
CA GLU A 75 5.20 8.55 35.50
C GLU A 75 4.15 9.02 36.52
N PRO A 76 3.26 8.14 37.02
CA PRO A 76 3.11 6.72 36.65
C PRO A 76 2.55 6.53 35.22
N PHE A 77 2.89 5.42 34.55
CA PHE A 77 2.28 5.06 33.26
C PHE A 77 0.80 4.77 33.46
N THR A 78 -0.02 5.08 32.45
CA THR A 78 -1.46 4.76 32.45
C THR A 78 -1.82 3.67 31.45
N ILE A 79 -0.85 3.14 30.68
CA ILE A 79 -1.08 2.00 29.79
C ILE A 79 -1.47 0.73 30.55
N HIS A 80 -2.26 -0.11 29.89
CA HIS A 80 -2.66 -1.43 30.36
C HIS A 80 -2.90 -2.34 29.15
N THR A 81 -3.21 -3.61 29.39
CA THR A 81 -3.30 -4.65 28.36
C THR A 81 -4.33 -4.39 27.25
N ARG A 82 -5.30 -3.50 27.49
CA ARG A 82 -6.33 -3.11 26.50
C ARG A 82 -6.17 -1.69 25.97
N TRP A 83 -5.19 -0.94 26.45
CA TRP A 83 -5.06 0.49 26.17
C TRP A 83 -5.03 0.81 24.67
N ILE A 84 -4.32 0.01 23.87
CA ILE A 84 -4.25 0.18 22.41
C ILE A 84 -5.66 0.06 21.77
N GLU A 85 -6.50 -0.84 22.28
CA GLU A 85 -7.84 -1.09 21.74
C GLU A 85 -8.88 -0.08 22.21
N THR A 86 -8.73 0.46 23.43
CA THR A 86 -9.79 1.21 24.11
C THR A 86 -9.51 2.69 24.28
N GLU A 87 -8.24 3.11 24.27
CA GLU A 87 -7.84 4.47 24.68
C GLU A 87 -6.82 5.13 23.74
N PHE A 88 -5.98 4.37 23.06
CA PHE A 88 -5.01 4.93 22.12
C PHE A 88 -5.71 5.67 20.97
N HIS A 89 -5.38 6.94 20.81
CA HIS A 89 -5.91 7.76 19.73
C HIS A 89 -5.14 7.49 18.42
N ASN A 90 -5.60 6.49 17.67
CA ASN A 90 -4.94 6.09 16.43
C ASN A 90 -5.20 7.09 15.29
N THR A 91 -4.19 7.89 14.95
CA THR A 91 -4.16 8.83 13.81
C THR A 91 -3.20 8.38 12.71
N ILE A 92 -2.73 7.14 12.76
CA ILE A 92 -1.74 6.61 11.82
C ILE A 92 -2.40 6.46 10.45
N THR A 93 -1.81 7.10 9.45
CA THR A 93 -2.30 7.01 8.07
C THR A 93 -2.05 5.59 7.53
N PRO A 94 -3.05 4.94 6.90
CA PRO A 94 -2.84 3.65 6.25
C PRO A 94 -1.73 3.70 5.20
N PHE A 95 -0.92 2.65 5.15
CA PHE A 95 0.10 2.50 4.11
C PHE A 95 -0.57 2.43 2.73
N THR A 96 -0.05 3.21 1.79
CA THR A 96 -0.45 3.14 0.37
C THR A 96 0.73 2.59 -0.42
N PRO A 97 0.62 1.39 -1.03
CA PRO A 97 1.66 0.85 -1.89
C PRO A 97 1.96 1.84 -3.02
N THR A 98 3.21 2.27 -3.12
CA THR A 98 3.65 3.10 -4.25
C THR A 98 4.13 2.15 -5.33
N GLY A 99 3.41 2.07 -6.46
CA GLY A 99 3.83 1.23 -7.59
C GLY A 99 3.20 -0.17 -7.65
N THR A 100 1.96 -0.36 -7.15
CA THR A 100 1.10 -1.22 -7.95
C THR A 100 0.83 -0.46 -9.24
N ASP A 101 1.60 -0.77 -10.27
CA ASP A 101 1.03 -0.75 -11.60
C ASP A 101 -0.23 -1.64 -11.50
N GLU A 102 -1.37 -1.01 -11.22
CA GLU A 102 -2.67 -1.54 -11.65
C GLU A 102 -2.81 -1.44 -13.18
N ALA A 103 -1.69 -1.39 -13.92
CA ALA A 103 -1.59 -2.07 -15.19
C ALA A 103 -1.16 -3.51 -14.85
N ASP A 104 -2.05 -4.44 -14.51
CA ASP A 104 -2.77 -5.19 -15.55
C ASP A 104 -3.92 -6.08 -14.98
N GLU A 105 -4.64 -5.65 -13.94
CA GLU A 105 -5.88 -6.34 -13.51
C GLU A 105 -7.16 -5.73 -14.09
N SER A 106 -7.02 -4.71 -14.96
CA SER A 106 -8.04 -4.37 -15.95
C SER A 106 -7.62 -4.87 -17.34
N THR A 107 -7.44 -6.18 -17.53
CA THR A 107 -7.57 -6.73 -18.89
C THR A 107 -9.03 -6.47 -19.31
N GLY A 108 -9.26 -5.34 -19.98
CA GLY A 108 -10.59 -4.91 -20.43
C GLY A 108 -11.26 -6.08 -21.14
N ARG A 109 -12.53 -6.34 -20.84
CA ARG A 109 -13.27 -7.35 -21.59
C ARG A 109 -13.75 -6.76 -22.89
N GLU A 110 -13.45 -7.41 -24.01
CA GLU A 110 -13.96 -7.04 -25.32
C GLU A 110 -15.14 -7.94 -25.68
N THR A 111 -16.23 -7.35 -26.18
CA THR A 111 -17.39 -8.11 -26.65
C THR A 111 -17.22 -8.41 -28.13
N VAL A 112 -17.10 -9.70 -28.47
CA VAL A 112 -17.00 -10.19 -29.84
C VAL A 112 -18.27 -10.93 -30.21
N VAL A 113 -18.80 -10.69 -31.41
CA VAL A 113 -19.97 -11.42 -31.94
C VAL A 113 -19.49 -12.66 -32.66
N VAL A 114 -19.86 -13.85 -32.17
CA VAL A 114 -19.48 -15.15 -32.75
C VAL A 114 -20.73 -15.84 -33.27
N GLU A 115 -20.63 -16.47 -34.44
CA GLU A 115 -21.72 -17.26 -35.00
C GLU A 115 -21.58 -18.74 -34.60
N VAL A 116 -22.56 -19.28 -33.88
CA VAL A 116 -22.59 -20.69 -33.47
C VAL A 116 -23.90 -21.29 -33.96
N GLY A 117 -23.81 -22.27 -34.88
CA GLY A 117 -24.97 -22.96 -35.44
C GLY A 117 -25.94 -22.04 -36.21
N GLY A 118 -25.42 -21.05 -36.95
CA GLY A 118 -26.24 -20.14 -37.76
C GLY A 118 -26.90 -18.99 -36.98
N LYS A 119 -26.56 -18.80 -35.70
CA LYS A 119 -27.06 -17.72 -34.85
C LYS A 119 -25.90 -16.88 -34.31
N ARG A 120 -26.05 -15.56 -34.35
CA ARG A 120 -25.06 -14.60 -33.83
C ARG A 120 -25.23 -14.41 -32.33
N LEU A 121 -24.15 -14.61 -31.58
CA LEU A 121 -24.10 -14.52 -30.12
C LEU A 121 -23.02 -13.52 -29.72
N GLU A 122 -23.33 -12.60 -28.81
CA GLU A 122 -22.34 -11.68 -28.25
C GLU A 122 -21.64 -12.34 -27.06
N VAL A 123 -20.31 -12.46 -27.13
CA VAL A 123 -19.49 -13.11 -26.10
C VAL A 123 -18.44 -12.12 -25.61
N SER A 124 -18.38 -11.92 -24.30
CA SER A 124 -17.38 -11.06 -23.65
C SER A 124 -16.14 -11.87 -23.32
N LEU A 125 -14.99 -11.50 -23.89
CA LEU A 125 -13.71 -12.18 -23.73
C LEU A 125 -12.69 -11.23 -23.05
N PRO A 126 -11.75 -11.76 -22.25
CA PRO A 126 -10.58 -10.98 -21.82
C PRO A 126 -9.83 -10.42 -23.05
N ALA A 127 -9.40 -9.16 -23.02
CA ALA A 127 -8.65 -8.54 -24.13
C ALA A 127 -7.41 -9.34 -24.56
N SER A 128 -6.82 -10.14 -23.66
CA SER A 128 -5.70 -11.04 -23.97
C SER A 128 -6.05 -12.21 -24.91
N LEU A 129 -7.34 -12.54 -25.05
CA LEU A 129 -7.86 -13.57 -25.95
C LEU A 129 -8.53 -12.99 -27.22
N GLY A 130 -8.62 -11.66 -27.32
CA GLY A 130 -9.21 -10.97 -28.47
C GLY A 130 -8.35 -11.16 -29.72
N VAL A 131 -8.86 -11.86 -30.73
CA VAL A 131 -8.20 -12.00 -32.03
C VAL A 131 -8.23 -10.63 -32.72
N ALA A 132 -7.06 -10.05 -32.97
CA ALA A 132 -6.91 -8.83 -33.75
C ALA A 132 -7.46 -9.04 -35.18
N THR A 133 -8.73 -8.69 -35.39
CA THR A 133 -9.30 -8.62 -36.73
C THR A 133 -8.96 -7.25 -37.31
N ALA A 134 -8.12 -7.24 -38.35
CA ALA A 134 -7.78 -6.03 -39.08
C ALA A 134 -9.06 -5.34 -39.60
N PRO A 135 -9.18 -4.00 -39.55
CA PRO A 135 -10.37 -3.33 -40.04
C PRO A 135 -10.37 -3.38 -41.58
N ALA A 136 -11.32 -4.12 -42.15
CA ALA A 136 -11.69 -3.99 -43.54
C ALA A 136 -12.39 -2.64 -43.74
N GLY A 137 -11.94 -1.88 -44.75
CA GLY A 137 -12.31 -0.48 -44.98
C GLY A 137 -13.81 -0.21 -45.15
N GLY A 138 -14.24 0.94 -44.63
CA GLY A 138 -15.58 1.50 -44.80
C GLY A 138 -15.53 3.02 -44.96
N SER A 139 -15.81 3.46 -46.18
CA SER A 139 -15.91 4.81 -46.77
C SER A 139 -16.37 5.99 -45.88
N LYS A 140 -15.69 7.15 -46.08
CA LYS A 140 -16.10 8.50 -45.64
C LYS A 140 -17.51 8.85 -46.15
N LYS A 141 -18.36 9.39 -45.26
CA LYS A 141 -19.59 10.13 -45.62
C LYS A 141 -19.43 11.64 -45.35
N PRO A 142 -20.04 12.53 -46.17
CA PRO A 142 -19.70 13.95 -46.21
C PRO A 142 -20.40 14.79 -45.11
N LYS A 143 -19.72 15.86 -44.67
CA LYS A 143 -20.23 16.90 -43.76
C LYS A 143 -21.38 17.68 -44.40
N ARG A 144 -22.54 17.75 -43.74
CA ARG A 144 -23.57 18.77 -44.03
C ARG A 144 -23.31 20.01 -43.16
N LYS A 145 -23.20 21.17 -43.80
CA LYS A 145 -23.14 22.49 -43.13
C LYS A 145 -24.46 22.76 -42.41
N ALA A 146 -24.40 23.09 -41.12
CA ALA A 146 -25.54 23.64 -40.40
C ALA A 146 -25.76 25.11 -40.82
N VAL A 147 -26.99 25.41 -41.21
CA VAL A 147 -27.48 26.77 -41.52
C VAL A 147 -27.87 27.45 -40.20
N LYS A 148 -27.33 28.65 -39.99
CA LYS A 148 -27.69 29.57 -38.90
C LYS A 148 -29.16 30.00 -39.06
N LYS A 149 -29.97 29.93 -38.00
CA LYS A 149 -31.21 30.71 -37.95
C LYS A 149 -31.29 31.46 -36.62
N SER A 150 -31.27 32.78 -36.76
CA SER A 150 -31.58 33.81 -35.78
C SER A 150 -33.08 33.86 -35.50
N GLY A 151 -33.43 34.18 -34.26
CA GLY A 151 -34.81 34.43 -33.82
C GLY A 151 -34.87 34.29 -32.31
#